data_AF-A0A512M3G8-F1
#
_entry.id   AF-A0A512M3G8-F1
#
_cell.length_a   1.000
_cell.length_b   1.000
_cell.length_c   1.000
_cell.angle_alpha   90.00
_cell.angle_beta   90.00
_cell.angle_gamma   90.00
#
_symmetry.space_group_name_H-M   'P 1'
#
loop_
_entity.id
_entity.type
_entity.pdbx_description
1 polymer ?
#
loop_
_entity_poly.entity_id
_entity_poly.type
_entity_poly.pdbx_seq_one_letter_code
_entity_poly.pdbx_strand_id
1 'polypeptide(L)'
;MRGAYSGAGHNSVDLFDGIRFHRVVDFSDFIFLDSDGADEVPVDTFGGLVAFDCYQCGHPVICSSAENERGHDEEHPSACKGCGTPYYLDVRYHNQKMYIHTPWRDPDDPNAF
;
A
#
# COMPACT_ATOMS: atom_id res chain seq x y z
N MET A 1 3.51 -13.48 -24.97
CA MET A 1 3.60 -14.72 -24.18
C MET A 1 4.21 -14.33 -22.85
N ARG A 2 3.41 -14.19 -21.78
CA ARG A 2 3.91 -13.87 -20.44
C ARG A 2 4.08 -15.20 -19.70
N GLY A 3 5.32 -15.64 -19.54
CA GLY A 3 5.64 -16.79 -18.70
C GLY A 3 5.97 -16.28 -17.30
N ALA A 4 5.08 -16.51 -16.33
CA ALA A 4 5.39 -16.35 -14.92
C ALA A 4 6.00 -17.66 -14.42
N TYR A 5 7.23 -17.61 -13.92
CA TYR A 5 7.86 -18.73 -13.22
C TYR A 5 7.73 -18.47 -11.72
N SER A 6 7.00 -19.32 -11.01
CA SER A 6 6.92 -19.30 -9.55
C SER A 6 8.22 -19.88 -8.98
N GLY A 7 9.18 -19.01 -8.69
CA GLY A 7 10.35 -19.34 -7.87
C GLY A 7 9.96 -19.37 -6.40
N ALA A 8 10.41 -20.40 -5.68
CA ALA A 8 10.19 -20.55 -4.24
C ALA A 8 10.79 -19.37 -3.43
N GLY A 9 9.92 -18.41 -3.09
CA GLY A 9 10.18 -17.21 -2.28
C GLY A 9 8.95 -16.30 -2.37
N HIS A 10 8.05 -16.41 -1.40
CA HIS A 10 6.58 -16.36 -1.53
C HIS A 10 5.89 -15.05 -1.99
N ASN A 11 6.57 -14.06 -2.55
CA ASN A 11 5.95 -12.79 -2.99
C ASN A 11 6.89 -11.92 -3.86
N SER A 12 7.76 -12.52 -4.68
CA SER A 12 8.64 -11.75 -5.56
C SER A 12 8.63 -12.27 -7.00
N VAL A 13 8.60 -11.34 -7.95
CA VAL A 13 8.64 -11.62 -9.39
C VAL A 13 9.78 -10.87 -10.05
N ASP A 14 10.35 -11.46 -11.10
CA ASP A 14 11.42 -10.86 -11.88
C ASP A 14 10.81 -10.12 -13.08
N LEU A 15 10.82 -8.78 -13.04
CA LEU A 15 10.38 -7.92 -14.13
C LEU A 15 11.57 -7.51 -15.02
N PHE A 16 11.37 -7.56 -16.34
CA PHE A 16 12.37 -7.15 -17.32
C PHE A 16 12.07 -5.74 -17.84
N ASP A 17 13.02 -4.82 -17.71
CA ASP A 17 12.90 -3.42 -18.17
C ASP A 17 13.47 -3.18 -19.58
N GLY A 18 13.97 -4.23 -20.24
CA GLY A 18 14.66 -4.13 -21.53
C GLY A 18 16.18 -4.21 -21.45
N ILE A 19 16.76 -4.06 -20.25
CA ILE A 19 18.20 -4.13 -20.00
C ILE A 19 18.52 -5.31 -19.08
N ARG A 20 17.80 -5.43 -17.97
CA ARG A 20 18.03 -6.47 -16.96
C ARG A 20 16.76 -6.89 -16.25
N PHE A 21 16.81 -8.04 -15.59
CA PHE A 21 15.77 -8.47 -14.68
C PHE A 21 15.93 -7.77 -13.33
N HIS A 22 14.82 -7.27 -12.81
CA HIS A 22 14.68 -6.70 -11.48
C HIS A 22 13.73 -7.58 -10.68
N ARG A 23 14.21 -8.13 -9.57
CA ARG A 23 13.33 -8.76 -8.59
C ARG A 23 12.56 -7.67 -7.86
N VAL A 24 11.24 -7.70 -7.98
CA VAL A 24 10.33 -6.80 -7.27
C VAL A 24 9.37 -7.62 -6.41
N VAL A 25 8.88 -7.00 -5.33
CA VAL A 25 7.79 -7.57 -4.54
C VAL A 25 6.52 -7.58 -5.40
N ASP A 26 5.69 -8.60 -5.23
CA ASP A 26 4.44 -8.77 -5.95
C ASP A 26 3.26 -8.85 -4.98
N PHE A 27 2.30 -7.94 -5.17
CA PHE A 27 1.04 -7.88 -4.44
C PHE A 27 -0.17 -8.03 -5.37
N SER A 28 0.03 -8.52 -6.60
CA SER A 28 -1.06 -8.66 -7.59
C SER A 28 -2.19 -9.57 -7.11
N ASP A 29 -1.89 -10.53 -6.23
CA ASP A 29 -2.85 -11.47 -5.65
C ASP A 29 -3.43 -10.99 -4.30
N PHE A 30 -3.06 -9.79 -3.83
CA PHE A 30 -3.53 -9.28 -2.55
C PHE A 30 -4.90 -8.59 -2.68
N ILE A 31 -5.73 -8.78 -1.66
CA ILE A 31 -6.95 -7.98 -1.47
C ILE A 31 -6.57 -6.76 -0.63
N PHE A 32 -6.88 -5.58 -1.15
CA PHE A 32 -6.65 -4.30 -0.46
C PHE A 32 -7.94 -3.87 0.21
N LEU A 33 -7.86 -3.59 1.51
CA LEU A 33 -9.02 -3.29 2.35
C LEU A 33 -8.82 -1.97 3.08
N ASP A 34 -9.93 -1.33 3.43
CA ASP A 34 -9.92 -0.20 4.37
C ASP A 34 -9.53 -0.65 5.79
N SER A 35 -9.43 0.31 6.72
CA SER A 35 -9.02 0.04 8.11
C SER A 35 -9.96 -0.92 8.85
N ASP A 36 -11.24 -0.95 8.48
CA ASP A 36 -12.27 -1.76 9.12
C ASP A 36 -12.37 -3.17 8.49
N GLY A 37 -11.74 -3.36 7.33
CA GLY A 37 -11.83 -4.59 6.55
C GLY A 37 -13.20 -4.79 5.89
N ALA A 38 -14.01 -3.73 5.81
CA ALA A 38 -15.38 -3.79 5.33
C ALA A 38 -15.45 -3.70 3.81
N ASP A 39 -14.62 -2.84 3.23
CA ASP A 39 -14.64 -2.51 1.80
C ASP A 39 -13.28 -2.75 1.13
N GLU A 40 -13.32 -3.20 -0.13
CA GLU A 40 -12.13 -3.27 -0.98
C GLU A 40 -11.73 -1.88 -1.48
N VAL A 41 -10.44 -1.56 -1.38
CA VAL A 41 -9.91 -0.27 -1.80
C VAL A 41 -9.26 -0.44 -3.19
N PRO A 42 -9.66 0.36 -4.19
CA PRO A 42 -8.95 0.40 -5.46
C PRO A 42 -7.53 0.92 -5.26
N VAL A 43 -6.55 0.14 -5.73
CA VAL A 43 -5.14 0.52 -5.66
C VAL A 43 -4.42 0.23 -6.96
N ASP A 44 -3.35 0.99 -7.20
CA ASP A 44 -2.30 0.62 -8.15
C ASP A 44 -1.06 0.19 -7.37
N THR A 45 -0.44 -0.92 -7.78
CA THR A 45 0.77 -1.43 -7.12
C THR A 45 1.96 -1.46 -8.06
N PHE A 46 3.14 -1.16 -7.52
CA PHE A 46 4.40 -1.32 -8.23
C PHE A 46 5.51 -1.70 -7.26
N GLY A 47 5.90 -2.98 -7.26
CA GLY A 47 6.87 -3.48 -6.29
C GLY A 47 6.32 -3.36 -4.86
N GLY A 48 7.08 -2.71 -3.98
CA GLY A 48 6.68 -2.39 -2.61
C GLY A 48 5.75 -1.17 -2.48
N LEU A 49 5.41 -0.51 -3.57
CA LEU A 49 4.65 0.75 -3.56
C LEU A 49 3.17 0.49 -3.83
N VAL A 50 2.32 1.19 -3.08
CA VAL A 50 0.87 1.13 -3.18
C VAL A 50 0.33 2.55 -3.31
N ALA A 51 -0.38 2.82 -4.41
CA ALA A 51 -1.02 4.10 -4.69
C ALA A 51 -2.54 3.96 -4.62
N PHE A 52 -3.20 4.94 -4.00
CA PHE A 52 -4.65 4.95 -3.82
C PHE A 52 -5.16 6.37 -3.60
N ASP A 53 -6.46 6.57 -3.71
CA ASP A 53 -7.08 7.88 -3.49
C ASP A 53 -7.33 8.13 -2.00
N CYS A 54 -6.94 9.31 -1.52
CA CYS A 54 -7.24 9.73 -0.16
C CYS A 54 -8.75 9.72 0.10
N TYR A 55 -9.18 9.02 1.15
CA TYR A 55 -10.58 8.87 1.53
C TYR A 55 -11.30 10.21 1.82
N GLN A 56 -10.56 11.25 2.19
CA GLN A 56 -11.13 12.57 2.54
C GLN A 56 -11.19 13.54 1.36
N CYS A 57 -10.16 13.58 0.51
CA CYS A 57 -10.03 14.63 -0.51
C CYS A 57 -9.81 14.10 -1.93
N GLY A 58 -9.67 12.79 -2.12
CA GLY A 58 -9.42 12.17 -3.42
C GLY A 58 -8.04 12.45 -4.03
N HIS A 59 -7.13 13.10 -3.30
CA HIS A 59 -5.75 13.28 -3.77
C HIS A 59 -4.99 11.95 -3.71
N PRO A 60 -4.15 11.62 -4.71
CA PRO A 60 -3.39 10.38 -4.69
C PRO A 60 -2.42 10.34 -3.52
N VAL A 61 -2.40 9.22 -2.82
CA VAL A 61 -1.49 8.87 -1.73
C VAL A 61 -0.62 7.71 -2.20
N ILE A 62 0.65 7.72 -1.78
CA ILE A 62 1.58 6.62 -2.03
C ILE A 62 2.12 6.15 -0.68
N CYS A 63 1.98 4.87 -0.41
CA CYS A 63 2.58 4.19 0.73
C CYS A 63 3.60 3.16 0.24
N SER A 64 4.64 2.93 1.04
CA SER A 64 5.60 1.85 0.84
C SER A 64 5.38 0.76 1.87
N SER A 65 5.43 -0.50 1.44
CA SER A 65 5.44 -1.67 2.32
C SER A 65 6.83 -1.99 2.88
N ALA A 66 7.88 -1.25 2.47
CA ALA A 66 9.24 -1.48 2.92
C ALA A 66 9.51 -0.89 4.30
N GLU A 67 10.26 -1.62 5.14
CA GLU A 67 10.59 -1.19 6.49
C GLU A 67 11.27 0.19 6.52
N ASN A 68 10.89 1.02 7.50
CA ASN A 68 11.40 2.39 7.69
C ASN A 68 11.10 3.37 6.53
N GLU A 69 10.27 2.99 5.57
CA GLU A 69 9.77 3.90 4.54
C GLU A 69 8.41 4.49 4.92
N ARG A 70 8.05 5.62 4.30
CA ARG A 70 6.75 6.25 4.54
C ARG A 70 5.61 5.35 4.06
N GLY A 71 4.61 5.20 4.91
CA GLY A 71 3.47 4.32 4.75
C GLY A 71 3.68 2.91 5.28
N HIS A 72 4.86 2.56 5.84
CA HIS A 72 5.11 1.20 6.33
C HIS A 72 4.29 0.85 7.57
N ASP A 73 4.22 1.77 8.53
CA ASP A 73 3.58 1.57 9.82
C ASP A 73 3.03 2.91 10.37
N GLU A 74 2.43 2.86 11.56
CA GLU A 74 1.85 4.03 12.24
C GLU A 74 2.90 5.06 12.70
N GLU A 75 4.17 4.67 12.88
CA GLU A 75 5.26 5.56 13.26
C GLU A 75 5.84 6.30 12.03
N HIS A 76 5.70 5.71 10.85
CA HIS A 76 6.19 6.22 9.58
C HIS A 76 5.06 6.47 8.57
N PRO A 77 4.01 7.26 8.87
CA PRO A 77 2.89 7.42 7.96
C PRO A 77 3.25 8.22 6.70
N SER A 78 2.55 7.92 5.61
CA SER A 78 2.48 8.76 4.41
C SER A 78 1.35 9.77 4.55
N ALA A 79 1.69 11.05 4.71
CA ALA A 79 0.71 12.13 4.72
C ALA A 79 0.20 12.44 3.30
N CYS A 80 -1.12 12.48 3.13
CA CYS A 80 -1.76 12.98 1.93
C CYS A 80 -1.34 14.43 1.68
N LYS A 81 -0.83 14.72 0.47
CA LYS A 81 -0.36 16.08 0.13
C LYS A 81 -1.48 17.11 -0.01
N GLY A 82 -2.73 16.66 -0.18
CA GLY A 82 -3.90 17.52 -0.30
C GLY A 82 -4.43 18.01 1.05
N CYS A 83 -4.68 17.09 1.99
CA CYS A 83 -5.33 17.39 3.27
C CYS A 83 -4.49 17.06 4.51
N GLY A 84 -3.30 16.48 4.34
CA GLY A 84 -2.41 16.11 5.45
C GLY A 84 -2.74 14.78 6.13
N THR A 85 -3.86 14.14 5.79
CA THR A 85 -4.28 12.87 6.43
C THR A 85 -3.19 11.80 6.30
N PRO A 86 -2.72 11.23 7.41
CA PRO A 86 -1.71 10.18 7.41
C PRO A 86 -2.32 8.82 7.08
N TYR A 87 -1.60 8.04 6.29
CA TYR A 87 -1.92 6.67 5.95
C TYR A 87 -0.73 5.74 6.17
N TYR A 88 -1.00 4.48 6.49
CA TYR A 88 0.00 3.41 6.55
C TYR A 88 -0.61 2.06 6.18
N LEU A 89 0.25 1.09 5.88
CA LEU A 89 -0.11 -0.24 5.41
C LEU A 89 0.06 -1.27 6.52
N ASP A 90 -0.88 -2.19 6.64
CA ASP A 90 -0.73 -3.40 7.45
C ASP A 90 -0.80 -4.63 6.54
N VAL A 91 0.35 -5.27 6.35
CA VAL A 91 0.52 -6.36 5.39
C VAL A 91 0.32 -7.72 6.07
N ARG A 92 -0.74 -8.42 5.69
CA ARG A 92 -1.09 -9.76 6.20
C ARG A 92 -0.78 -10.84 5.17
N TYR A 93 0.51 -11.21 5.07
CA TYR A 93 1.01 -12.19 4.11
C TYR A 93 0.30 -13.54 4.15
N HIS A 94 -0.03 -14.05 5.34
CA HIS A 94 -0.68 -15.36 5.50
C HIS A 94 -2.01 -15.48 4.76
N ASN A 95 -2.72 -14.36 4.59
CA ASN A 95 -4.06 -14.34 4.01
C ASN A 95 -4.11 -13.50 2.72
N GLN A 96 -2.96 -13.05 2.20
CA GLN A 96 -2.85 -12.19 1.02
C GLN A 96 -3.75 -10.95 1.14
N LYS A 97 -3.70 -10.26 2.28
CA LYS A 97 -4.45 -9.03 2.53
C LYS A 97 -3.52 -7.89 2.88
N MET A 98 -3.87 -6.69 2.45
CA MET A 98 -3.23 -5.46 2.88
C MET A 98 -4.30 -4.47 3.32
N TYR A 99 -4.20 -4.00 4.56
CA TYR A 99 -5.11 -3.01 5.12
C TYR A 99 -4.47 -1.63 4.99
N ILE A 100 -5.24 -0.66 4.53
CA ILE A 100 -4.83 0.73 4.47
C ILE A 100 -5.44 1.43 5.68
N HIS A 101 -4.60 1.68 6.67
CA HIS A 101 -4.99 2.40 7.87
C HIS A 101 -4.88 3.90 7.64
N THR A 102 -5.89 4.60 8.14
CA THR A 102 -5.83 6.03 8.45
C THR A 102 -6.31 6.18 9.88
N PRO A 103 -5.65 6.97 10.73
CA PRO A 103 -6.28 7.42 11.95
C PRO A 103 -7.60 8.09 11.59
N TRP A 104 -8.67 7.75 12.30
CA TRP A 104 -9.94 8.44 12.13
C TRP A 104 -9.71 9.91 12.51
N ARG A 105 -9.85 10.82 11.56
CA ARG A 105 -9.87 12.25 11.86
C ARG A 105 -11.24 12.54 12.43
N ASP A 106 -11.31 12.78 13.74
CA ASP A 106 -12.54 13.29 14.35
C ASP A 106 -12.89 14.63 13.68
N PRO A 107 -13.99 14.71 12.90
CA PRO A 107 -14.36 15.93 12.22
C PRO A 107 -14.76 17.04 13.19
N ASP A 108 -15.06 16.69 14.46
CA ASP A 108 -15.43 17.62 15.52
C ASP A 108 -14.23 18.00 16.43
N ASP A 109 -13.06 17.37 16.28
CA ASP A 109 -11.84 17.74 17.03
C ASP A 109 -10.88 18.61 16.19
N PRO A 110 -10.77 19.93 16.48
CA PRO A 110 -9.85 20.81 15.77
C PRO A 110 -8.36 20.52 16.04
N ASN A 111 -8.04 19.67 17.03
CA ASN A 111 -6.68 19.25 17.38
C ASN A 111 -6.41 17.78 17.04
N ALA A 112 -7.22 17.15 16.19
CA ALA A 112 -6.81 15.89 15.57
C ALA A 112 -5.50 16.16 14.80
N PHE A 113 -4.40 15.55 15.30
CA PHE A 113 -2.95 15.74 15.08
C PHE A 113 -2.24 16.66 16.09
#